data_AF-A0A6C2CP36-F1
#
_entry.id   AF-A0A6C2CP36-F1
#
_cell.length_a   1.000
_cell.length_b   1.000
_cell.length_c   1.000
_cell.angle_alpha   90.00
_cell.angle_beta   90.00
_cell.angle_gamma   90.00
#
_symmetry.space_group_name_H-M   'P 1'
#
loop_
_entity.id
_entity.type
_entity.pdbx_description
1 polymer ?
#
loop_
_entity_poly.entity_id
_entity_poly.type
_entity_poly.pdbx_seq_one_letter_code
_entity_poly.pdbx_strand_id
1 'polypeptide(L)'
;MAILEEVVTPFITLTADEVRGLVKMGGKSEQFCRQTLVVLDQNQDSLPPSLKLEEVRRDLAAFDAIRPRLLRLLEVLAKMQDTQTALGSDVLMASLEGYALMKMFGKGEGLEALRQAMAVRRPTKAAKVVAAV
;
A
#
# COMPACT_ATOMS: atom_id res chain seq x y z
N MET A 1 -0.19 -12.54 -10.13
CA MET A 1 -1.00 -11.33 -10.35
C MET A 1 -2.48 -11.65 -10.48
N ALA A 2 -2.88 -12.58 -11.38
CA ALA A 2 -4.29 -12.98 -11.56
C ALA A 2 -5.06 -13.29 -10.25
N ILE A 3 -4.45 -14.02 -9.31
CA ILE A 3 -5.10 -14.33 -8.01
C ILE A 3 -5.36 -13.06 -7.19
N LEU A 4 -4.43 -12.09 -7.20
CA LEU A 4 -4.60 -10.84 -6.45
C LEU A 4 -5.72 -10.00 -7.07
N GLU A 5 -5.76 -9.93 -8.40
CA GLU A 5 -6.80 -9.22 -9.17
C GLU A 5 -8.19 -9.83 -8.94
N GLU A 6 -8.28 -11.15 -8.91
CA GLU A 6 -9.52 -11.87 -8.59
C GLU A 6 -10.00 -11.55 -7.16
N VAL A 7 -9.09 -11.55 -6.18
CA VAL A 7 -9.40 -11.26 -4.78
C VAL A 7 -9.95 -9.84 -4.58
N VAL A 8 -9.44 -8.87 -5.34
CA VAL A 8 -9.84 -7.45 -5.20
C VAL A 8 -10.96 -7.02 -6.15
N THR A 9 -11.37 -7.88 -7.09
CA THR A 9 -12.49 -7.63 -8.01
C THR A 9 -13.78 -7.14 -7.32
N PRO A 10 -14.23 -7.68 -6.17
CA PRO A 10 -15.45 -7.21 -5.51
C PRO A 10 -15.25 -5.90 -4.70
N PHE A 11 -14.04 -5.35 -4.65
CA PHE A 11 -13.75 -4.17 -3.84
C PHE A 11 -13.88 -2.87 -4.64
N ILE A 12 -14.17 -1.80 -3.91
CA ILE A 12 -14.29 -0.46 -4.49
C ILE A 12 -12.96 0.28 -4.41
N THR A 13 -12.72 1.14 -5.40
CA THR A 13 -11.65 2.15 -5.34
C THR A 13 -12.30 3.50 -5.09
N LEU A 14 -11.85 4.20 -4.05
CA LEU A 14 -12.31 5.55 -3.76
C LEU A 14 -11.36 6.58 -4.37
N THR A 15 -11.93 7.64 -4.93
CA THR A 15 -11.21 8.85 -5.32
C THR A 15 -10.80 9.66 -4.09
N ALA A 16 -9.84 10.57 -4.26
CA ALA A 16 -9.39 11.45 -3.18
C ALA A 16 -10.53 12.34 -2.64
N ASP A 17 -11.46 12.76 -3.51
CA ASP A 17 -12.63 13.58 -3.12
C ASP A 17 -13.63 12.76 -2.30
N GLU A 18 -13.94 11.51 -2.71
CA GLU A 18 -14.80 10.61 -1.95
C GLU A 18 -14.21 10.32 -0.57
N VAL A 19 -12.91 10.00 -0.48
CA VAL A 19 -12.24 9.78 0.80
C VAL A 19 -12.34 11.01 1.71
N ARG A 20 -12.21 12.23 1.17
CA ARG A 20 -12.33 13.47 1.94
C ARG A 20 -13.76 13.68 2.46
N GLY A 21 -14.78 13.31 1.69
CA GLY A 21 -16.19 13.39 2.09
C GLY A 21 -16.64 12.35 3.13
N LEU A 22 -15.91 11.24 3.30
CA LEU A 22 -16.29 10.19 4.25
C LEU A 22 -15.97 10.55 5.70
N VAL A 23 -16.94 10.29 6.58
CA VAL A 23 -16.74 10.18 8.03
C VAL A 23 -15.99 8.89 8.30
N LYS A 24 -14.80 9.01 8.92
CA LYS A 24 -13.86 7.90 9.04
C LYS A 24 -14.02 7.18 10.37
N MET A 25 -14.09 5.85 10.30
CA MET A 25 -14.03 4.99 11.48
C MET A 25 -12.58 4.62 11.78
N GLY A 26 -11.98 5.26 12.77
CA GLY A 26 -10.68 4.88 13.36
C GLY A 26 -10.89 4.02 14.61
N GLY A 27 -9.80 3.60 15.27
CA GLY A 27 -9.90 2.65 16.40
C GLY A 27 -10.84 3.07 17.54
N LYS A 28 -10.83 4.36 17.92
CA LYS A 28 -11.75 4.88 18.97
C LYS A 28 -13.21 4.93 18.50
N SER A 29 -13.46 5.37 17.26
CA SER A 29 -14.82 5.45 16.74
C SER A 29 -15.40 4.08 16.39
N GLU A 30 -14.57 3.09 16.06
CA GLU A 30 -15.02 1.71 15.87
C GLU A 30 -15.63 1.13 17.16
N GLN A 31 -14.94 1.26 18.30
CA GLN A 31 -15.47 0.78 19.56
C GLN A 31 -16.81 1.45 19.88
N PHE A 32 -16.91 2.77 19.65
CA PHE A 32 -18.16 3.50 19.78
C PHE A 32 -19.26 2.93 18.86
N CYS A 33 -18.99 2.69 17.58
CA CYS A 33 -19.96 2.12 16.63
C CYS A 33 -20.45 0.75 17.09
N ARG A 34 -19.56 -0.13 17.55
CA ARG A 34 -19.94 -1.47 18.04
C ARG A 34 -20.84 -1.40 19.27
N GLN A 35 -20.45 -0.60 20.27
CA GLN A 35 -21.24 -0.43 21.48
C GLN A 35 -22.60 0.21 21.17
N THR A 36 -22.63 1.17 20.26
CA THR A 36 -23.87 1.80 19.79
C THR A 36 -24.79 0.76 19.17
N LEU A 37 -24.29 -0.11 18.28
CA LEU A 37 -25.11 -1.15 17.66
C LEU A 37 -25.68 -2.15 18.66
N VAL A 38 -24.92 -2.52 19.69
CA VAL A 38 -25.43 -3.36 20.80
C VAL A 38 -26.60 -2.69 21.51
N VAL A 39 -26.49 -1.39 21.82
CA VAL A 39 -27.57 -0.64 22.47
C VAL A 39 -28.78 -0.50 21.55
N LEU A 40 -28.57 -0.22 20.26
CA LEU A 40 -29.65 -0.14 19.28
C LEU A 40 -30.39 -1.48 19.16
N ASP A 41 -29.68 -2.60 19.22
CA ASP A 41 -30.29 -3.93 19.19
C ASP A 41 -31.14 -4.26 20.41
N GLN A 42 -30.75 -3.77 21.58
CA GLN A 42 -31.53 -3.95 22.80
C GLN A 42 -32.79 -3.06 22.83
N ASN A 43 -32.86 -2.03 21.98
CA ASN A 43 -33.90 -1.00 22.02
C ASN A 43 -34.62 -0.84 20.67
N GLN A 44 -34.73 -1.90 19.86
CA GLN A 44 -35.29 -1.84 18.50
C GLN A 44 -36.70 -1.23 18.44
N ASP A 45 -37.55 -1.50 19.44
CA ASP A 45 -38.90 -0.96 19.52
C ASP A 45 -38.95 0.57 19.62
N SER A 46 -37.86 1.20 20.08
CA SER A 46 -37.73 2.66 20.20
C SER A 46 -37.12 3.32 18.96
N LEU A 47 -36.74 2.53 17.94
CA LEU A 47 -36.06 3.04 16.77
C LEU A 47 -37.06 3.39 15.66
N PRO A 48 -36.81 4.49 14.90
CA PRO A 48 -37.62 4.81 13.75
C PRO A 48 -37.45 3.75 12.66
N PRO A 49 -38.51 3.36 11.91
CA PRO A 49 -38.42 2.39 10.81
C PRO A 49 -37.48 2.82 9.66
N SER A 50 -37.14 4.10 9.58
CA SER A 50 -36.17 4.63 8.62
C SER A 50 -34.74 4.19 8.90
N LEU A 51 -34.42 3.78 10.12
CA LEU A 51 -33.10 3.29 10.49
C LEU A 51 -32.99 1.80 10.12
N LYS A 52 -32.27 1.53 9.03
CA LYS A 52 -32.07 0.17 8.52
C LYS A 52 -30.94 -0.55 9.26
N LEU A 53 -31.22 -0.99 10.47
CA LEU A 53 -30.22 -1.60 11.36
C LEU A 53 -29.55 -2.84 10.76
N GLU A 54 -30.28 -3.62 9.95
CA GLU A 54 -29.73 -4.76 9.21
C GLU A 54 -28.68 -4.37 8.16
N GLU A 55 -28.83 -3.22 7.49
CA GLU A 55 -27.81 -2.74 6.55
C GLU A 55 -26.52 -2.42 7.31
N VAL A 56 -26.62 -1.71 8.43
CA VAL A 56 -25.45 -1.36 9.25
C VAL A 56 -24.76 -2.60 9.83
N ARG A 57 -25.53 -3.63 10.23
CA ARG A 57 -24.97 -4.93 10.66
C ARG A 57 -24.16 -5.60 9.56
N ARG A 58 -24.71 -5.65 8.34
CA ARG A 58 -24.03 -6.27 7.19
C ARG A 58 -22.74 -5.52 6.87
N ASP A 59 -22.75 -4.20 6.94
CA ASP A 59 -21.56 -3.39 6.71
C ASP A 59 -20.49 -3.62 7.78
N LEU A 60 -20.87 -3.71 9.06
CA LEU A 60 -19.92 -4.02 10.13
C LEU A 60 -19.33 -5.43 9.96
N ALA A 61 -20.14 -6.41 9.58
CA ALA A 61 -19.67 -7.77 9.32
C ALA A 61 -18.71 -7.83 8.11
N ALA A 62 -19.01 -7.08 7.03
CA ALA A 62 -18.13 -6.96 5.88
C ALA A 62 -16.80 -6.28 6.25
N PHE A 63 -16.86 -5.22 7.05
CA PHE A 63 -15.68 -4.54 7.58
C PHE A 63 -14.79 -5.49 8.40
N ASP A 64 -15.40 -6.32 9.26
CA ASP A 64 -14.69 -7.33 10.05
C ASP A 64 -14.06 -8.43 9.20
N ALA A 65 -14.73 -8.86 8.14
CA ALA A 65 -14.22 -9.87 7.22
C ALA A 65 -12.99 -9.39 6.41
N ILE A 66 -12.89 -8.08 6.14
CA ILE A 66 -11.78 -7.49 5.38
C ILE A 66 -10.50 -7.42 6.22
N ARG A 67 -10.61 -7.09 7.51
CA ARG A 67 -9.47 -6.85 8.41
C ARG A 67 -8.37 -7.92 8.38
N PRO A 68 -8.66 -9.23 8.59
CA PRO A 68 -7.61 -10.25 8.57
C PRO A 68 -6.96 -10.42 7.19
N ARG A 69 -7.72 -10.19 6.11
CA ARG A 69 -7.21 -10.26 4.73
C ARG A 69 -6.24 -9.13 4.45
N LEU A 70 -6.57 -7.91 4.90
CA LEU A 70 -5.69 -6.75 4.77
C LEU A 70 -4.35 -6.98 5.49
N LEU A 71 -4.39 -7.49 6.73
CA LEU A 71 -3.17 -7.82 7.47
C LEU A 71 -2.29 -8.82 6.72
N ARG A 72 -2.90 -9.87 6.15
CA ARG A 72 -2.16 -10.86 5.38
C ARG A 72 -1.54 -10.29 4.10
N LEU A 73 -2.25 -9.41 3.40
CA LEU A 73 -1.71 -8.73 2.21
C LEU A 73 -0.54 -7.83 2.56
N LEU A 74 -0.59 -7.12 3.69
CA LEU A 74 0.52 -6.31 4.19
C LEU A 74 1.75 -7.15 4.52
N GLU A 75 1.58 -8.32 5.13
CA GLU A 75 2.69 -9.26 5.38
C GLU A 75 3.34 -9.77 4.08
N VAL A 76 2.52 -10.10 3.07
CA VAL A 76 3.04 -10.53 1.76
C VAL A 76 3.79 -9.39 1.09
N LEU A 77 3.22 -8.18 1.10
CA LEU A 77 3.87 -6.99 0.55
C LEU A 77 5.21 -6.72 1.23
N ALA A 78 5.26 -6.78 2.56
CA ALA A 78 6.50 -6.59 3.33
C ALA A 78 7.58 -7.59 2.90
N LYS A 79 7.25 -8.88 2.79
CA LYS A 79 8.20 -9.91 2.32
C LYS A 79 8.70 -9.66 0.90
N MET A 80 7.81 -9.21 0.01
CA MET A 80 8.19 -8.86 -1.37
C MET A 80 9.14 -7.64 -1.38
N GLN A 81 8.87 -6.64 -0.55
CA GLN A 81 9.74 -5.46 -0.39
C GLN A 81 11.11 -5.84 0.17
N ASP A 82 11.16 -6.66 1.23
CA ASP A 82 12.42 -7.14 1.80
C ASP A 82 13.25 -7.90 0.75
N THR A 83 12.61 -8.76 -0.03
CA THR A 83 13.27 -9.51 -1.10
C THR A 83 13.78 -8.59 -2.21
N GLN A 84 12.98 -7.59 -2.60
CA GLN A 84 13.39 -6.60 -3.59
C GLN A 84 14.60 -5.79 -3.11
N THR A 85 14.63 -5.41 -1.84
CA THR A 85 15.76 -4.71 -1.22
C THR A 85 17.01 -5.58 -1.20
N ALA A 86 16.90 -6.85 -0.81
CA ALA A 86 18.03 -7.79 -0.79
C ALA A 86 18.63 -7.98 -2.19
N LEU A 87 17.80 -8.30 -3.19
CA LEU A 87 18.24 -8.46 -4.58
C LEU A 87 18.85 -7.17 -5.15
N GLY A 88 18.26 -6.02 -4.83
CA GLY A 88 18.81 -4.72 -5.24
C GLY A 88 20.19 -4.45 -4.63
N SER A 89 20.41 -4.86 -3.38
CA SER A 89 21.72 -4.77 -2.72
C SER A 89 22.76 -5.61 -3.43
N ASP A 90 22.46 -6.87 -3.73
CA ASP A 90 23.39 -7.78 -4.43
C ASP A 90 23.79 -7.23 -5.80
N VAL A 91 22.80 -6.78 -6.59
CA VAL A 91 23.03 -6.15 -7.89
C VAL A 91 23.90 -4.91 -7.77
N LEU A 92 23.64 -4.06 -6.77
CA LEU A 92 24.42 -2.84 -6.55
C LEU A 92 25.86 -3.16 -6.16
N MET A 93 26.07 -4.10 -5.24
CA MET A 93 27.41 -4.52 -4.81
C MET A 93 28.23 -5.06 -5.98
N ALA A 94 27.69 -6.01 -6.75
CA ALA A 94 28.35 -6.54 -7.93
C ALA A 94 28.66 -5.46 -8.98
N SER A 95 27.74 -4.51 -9.17
CA SER A 95 27.95 -3.38 -10.09
C SER A 95 29.07 -2.45 -9.64
N LEU A 96 29.17 -2.17 -8.34
CA LEU A 96 30.23 -1.33 -7.76
C LEU A 96 31.59 -2.01 -7.85
N GLU A 97 31.66 -3.31 -7.55
CA GLU A 97 32.89 -4.10 -7.69
C GLU A 97 33.33 -4.16 -9.16
N GLY A 98 32.43 -4.47 -10.08
CA GLY A 98 32.71 -4.48 -11.52
C GLY A 98 33.18 -3.11 -12.03
N TYR A 99 32.55 -2.03 -11.57
CA TYR A 99 32.99 -0.67 -11.87
C TYR A 99 34.40 -0.38 -11.35
N ALA A 100 34.70 -0.77 -10.11
CA ALA A 100 36.03 -0.60 -9.53
C ALA A 100 37.09 -1.38 -10.33
N LEU A 101 36.81 -2.63 -10.71
CA LEU A 101 37.69 -3.44 -11.56
C LEU A 101 37.92 -2.79 -12.93
N MET A 102 36.87 -2.31 -13.60
CA MET A 102 37.01 -1.59 -14.88
C MET A 102 37.82 -0.30 -14.72
N LYS A 103 37.70 0.40 -13.59
CA LYS A 103 38.50 1.59 -13.31
C LYS A 103 39.99 1.26 -13.10
N MET A 104 40.30 0.11 -12.51
CA MET A 104 41.68 -0.31 -12.23
C MET A 104 42.37 -0.96 -13.44
N PHE A 105 41.65 -1.75 -14.24
CA PHE A 105 42.22 -2.62 -15.27
C PHE A 105 41.70 -2.34 -16.70
N GLY A 106 40.65 -1.54 -16.86
CA GLY A 106 40.01 -1.31 -18.15
C GLY A 106 40.72 -0.26 -19.01
N LYS A 107 40.77 -0.49 -20.33
CA LYS A 107 41.06 0.56 -21.32
C LYS A 107 39.89 1.57 -21.33
N GLY A 108 40.21 2.86 -21.30
CA GLY A 108 39.28 3.95 -20.93
C GLY A 108 37.95 4.05 -21.70
N GLU A 109 37.81 3.44 -22.88
CA GLU A 109 36.60 3.55 -23.72
C GLU A 109 35.34 2.97 -23.06
N GLY A 110 35.43 1.80 -22.40
CA GLY A 110 34.27 1.18 -21.73
C GLY A 110 33.80 1.95 -20.50
N LEU A 111 34.72 2.63 -19.81
CA LEU A 111 34.43 3.44 -18.63
C LEU A 111 33.82 4.78 -19.00
N GLU A 112 34.22 5.37 -20.14
CA GLU A 112 33.62 6.60 -20.65
C GLU A 112 32.20 6.38 -21.17
N ALA A 113 31.93 5.27 -21.88
CA ALA A 113 30.57 4.92 -22.28
C ALA A 113 29.64 4.79 -21.05
N LEU A 114 30.11 4.15 -19.97
CA LEU A 114 29.36 4.01 -18.72
C LEU A 114 29.17 5.36 -18.01
N ARG A 115 30.19 6.24 -17.99
CA ARG A 115 30.08 7.59 -17.43
C ARG A 115 29.06 8.45 -18.19
N GLN A 116 29.07 8.37 -19.51
CA GLN A 116 28.09 9.07 -20.36
C GLN A 116 26.67 8.57 -20.07
N ALA A 117 26.47 7.24 -19.99
CA ALA A 117 25.18 6.66 -19.65
C ALA A 117 24.69 7.07 -18.24
N MET A 118 25.60 7.19 -17.26
CA MET A 118 25.26 7.65 -15.91
C MET A 118 25.03 9.17 -15.81
N ALA A 119 25.66 9.98 -16.67
CA ALA A 119 25.46 11.42 -16.72
C ALA A 119 24.02 11.80 -17.12
N VAL A 120 23.41 11.01 -18.00
CA VAL A 120 21.98 11.15 -18.39
C VAL A 120 21.04 10.83 -17.21
N ARG A 121 21.47 10.00 -16.26
CA ARG A 121 20.67 9.55 -15.12
C ARG A 121 20.72 10.46 -13.90
N ARG A 122 21.48 11.57 -13.88
CA ARG A 122 21.41 12.51 -12.75
C ARG A 122 19.99 13.12 -12.72
N PRO A 123 19.14 12.78 -11.73
CA PRO A 123 17.91 13.54 -11.56
C PRO A 123 18.33 14.92 -11.08
N THR A 124 17.99 15.96 -11.83
CA THR A 124 17.93 17.30 -11.27
C THR A 124 17.04 17.23 -10.01
N LYS A 125 17.39 18.00 -8.98
CA LYS A 125 16.75 17.99 -7.64
C LYS A 125 15.21 18.07 -7.61
N ALA A 126 14.54 18.27 -8.75
CA ALA A 126 13.10 18.39 -8.90
C ALA A 126 12.30 17.08 -8.74
N ALA A 127 12.92 15.89 -8.87
CA ALA A 127 12.16 14.62 -8.85
C ALA A 127 11.81 14.09 -7.43
N LYS A 128 12.20 14.78 -6.35
CA LYS A 128 11.91 14.35 -4.97
C LYS A 128 10.47 14.63 -4.49
N VAL A 129 9.61 15.26 -5.28
CA VAL A 129 8.27 15.69 -4.83
C VAL A 129 7.15 14.70 -5.21
N VAL A 130 7.36 13.72 -6.09
CA VAL A 130 6.26 12.87 -6.60
C VAL A 130 6.16 11.49 -5.93
N ALA A 131 7.06 11.13 -5.00
CA ALA A 131 7.02 9.84 -4.30
C ALA A 131 6.26 9.90 -2.95
N ALA A 132 5.27 10.79 -2.84
CA ALA A 132 4.34 10.85 -1.73
C ALA A 132 2.92 11.03 -2.27
N VAL A 133 2.34 9.96 -2.81
CA VAL A 133 0.90 9.75 -2.96
C VAL A 133 0.62 8.29 -2.67
#